data_AF-A0A2M7J7R0-F1
#
_entry.id   AF-A0A2M7J7R0-F1
#
_cell.length_a   1.000
_cell.length_b   1.000
_cell.length_c   1.000
_cell.angle_alpha   90.00
_cell.angle_beta   90.00
_cell.angle_gamma   90.00
#
_symmetry.space_group_name_H-M   'P 1'
#
loop_
_entity.id
_entity.type
_entity.pdbx_description
1 polymer ?
#
loop_
_entity_poly.entity_id
_entity_poly.type
_entity_poly.pdbx_seq_one_letter_code
_entity_poly.pdbx_strand_id
1 'polypeptide(L)'
;MLALSPNLLAHAGLVTTDFGSAAFAVMAAYFLWRYTKKQDLKNYLLSSTLWALSLSSKHSAVFYFSIFQLSAFCWTGDKKKFAMHFLIQIPLLIFIINLCYGFTEPVCGAFFHADELKSLPLFVRGPLNLAAKISFLPETYLKGIAYSFFHSRRGHSAYLLGMYSVKGWLYYFPLAMLLKSTLAGIVLAALSALSVKSLKIKKDEMFFILPSAAFLIFMMLSNLNIGIRHVILLWPFGFLFFSRAAKLLKGRAPAAIAALAIFENLLIFPDYISHFNFTLGGPKQGIKYLGDSNLDWGQGLKQLAQWWEKEGKPPLTLSYFGSGSPEYYGIRYQGCLMATPVERGGEMISAENTGKEYFALSATNLQGIYLGHYSRPFGYFLSIKPVKICGSSIYIYDISDDYKARLIMGSIYHARGQKARAESEFRKAVKLNPSAEKIIRDYFSEKQ
;
A
#
# COMPACT_ATOMS: atom_id res chain seq x y z
N MET A 1 5.08 17.37 13.38
CA MET A 1 4.68 15.96 13.58
C MET A 1 4.14 15.35 12.30
N LEU A 2 3.01 15.84 11.76
CA LEU A 2 2.44 15.35 10.48
C LEU A 2 3.49 15.33 9.35
N ALA A 3 4.19 16.45 9.13
CA ALA A 3 5.21 16.57 8.08
C ALA A 3 6.45 15.68 8.28
N LEU A 4 6.66 15.15 9.49
CA LEU A 4 7.77 14.24 9.80
C LEU A 4 7.34 12.77 9.76
N SER A 5 6.06 12.49 9.48
CA SER A 5 5.54 11.12 9.43
C SER A 5 6.19 10.35 8.28
N PRO A 6 6.98 9.28 8.56
CA PRO A 6 7.55 8.42 7.53
C PRO A 6 6.50 7.91 6.55
N ASN A 7 5.32 7.51 7.04
CA ASN A 7 4.26 6.99 6.17
C ASN A 7 3.71 8.03 5.20
N LEU A 8 3.61 9.31 5.61
CA LEU A 8 3.14 10.35 4.70
C LEU A 8 4.23 10.72 3.69
N LEU A 9 5.49 10.84 4.13
CA LEU A 9 6.61 11.11 3.23
C LEU A 9 6.82 9.98 2.22
N ALA A 10 6.65 8.71 2.65
CA ALA A 10 6.69 7.55 1.78
C ALA A 10 5.69 7.69 0.62
N HIS A 11 4.41 7.88 0.93
CA HIS A 11 3.36 7.92 -0.09
C HIS A 11 3.30 9.25 -0.85
N ALA A 12 3.81 10.35 -0.30
CA ALA A 12 3.95 11.62 -1.01
C ALA A 12 5.00 11.56 -2.13
N GLY A 13 6.04 10.72 -1.97
CA GLY A 13 7.09 10.53 -2.98
C GLY A 13 6.74 9.54 -4.09
N LEU A 14 5.55 8.94 -4.06
CA LEU A 14 5.13 7.91 -5.03
C LEU A 14 4.05 8.44 -5.96
N VAL A 15 4.18 8.12 -7.25
CA VAL A 15 3.13 8.37 -8.25
C VAL A 15 2.01 7.35 -8.06
N THR A 16 1.10 7.64 -7.13
CA THR A 16 -0.04 6.79 -6.78
C THR A 16 -1.31 7.64 -6.60
N THR A 17 -2.47 7.00 -6.62
CA THR A 17 -3.77 7.66 -6.44
C THR A 17 -4.08 7.99 -4.98
N ASP A 18 -3.43 7.31 -4.03
CA ASP A 18 -3.76 7.35 -2.60
C ASP A 18 -3.53 8.72 -1.98
N PHE A 19 -2.32 9.27 -2.14
CA PHE A 19 -1.91 10.49 -1.45
C PHE A 19 -2.59 11.74 -2.02
N GLY A 20 -2.69 11.86 -3.35
CA GLY A 20 -3.37 12.98 -4.00
C GLY A 20 -4.85 13.04 -3.64
N SER A 21 -5.53 11.89 -3.70
CA SER A 21 -6.93 11.76 -3.29
C SER A 21 -7.14 12.16 -1.83
N ALA A 22 -6.24 11.74 -0.92
CA ALA A 22 -6.29 12.11 0.50
C ALA A 22 -6.03 13.61 0.73
N ALA A 23 -5.06 14.22 0.04
CA ALA A 23 -4.77 15.65 0.17
C ALA A 23 -5.98 16.50 -0.20
N PHE A 24 -6.62 16.20 -1.34
CA PHE A 24 -7.86 16.87 -1.75
C PHE A 24 -8.99 16.65 -0.75
N ALA A 25 -9.18 15.43 -0.26
CA ALA A 25 -10.22 15.09 0.72
C ALA A 25 -10.07 15.86 2.04
N VAL A 26 -8.85 16.02 2.55
CA VAL A 26 -8.59 16.78 3.78
C VAL A 26 -8.94 18.26 3.60
N MET A 27 -8.52 18.86 2.49
CA MET A 27 -8.86 20.25 2.18
C MET A 27 -10.37 20.42 1.96
N ALA A 28 -11.01 19.48 1.28
CA ALA A 28 -12.45 19.47 1.06
C ALA A 28 -13.22 19.40 2.39
N ALA A 29 -12.82 18.48 3.28
CA ALA A 29 -13.40 18.36 4.62
C ALA A 29 -13.23 19.63 5.46
N TYR A 30 -12.10 20.32 5.35
CA TYR A 30 -11.89 21.61 6.03
C TYR A 30 -12.87 22.68 5.54
N PHE A 31 -13.01 22.87 4.22
CA PHE A 31 -13.96 23.85 3.68
C PHE A 31 -15.41 23.47 3.95
N LEU A 32 -15.73 22.17 3.97
CA LEU A 32 -17.04 21.67 4.35
C LEU A 32 -17.35 21.95 5.83
N TRP A 33 -16.37 21.77 6.72
CA TRP A 33 -16.49 22.18 8.12
C TRP A 33 -16.73 23.68 8.24
N ARG A 34 -15.96 24.51 7.51
CA ARG A 34 -16.15 25.98 7.47
C ARG A 34 -17.56 26.35 6.99
N TYR A 35 -18.08 25.64 6.00
CA TYR A 35 -19.46 25.78 5.55
C TYR A 35 -20.46 25.49 6.66
N THR A 36 -20.29 24.45 7.49
CA THR A 36 -21.23 24.20 8.61
C THR A 36 -21.29 25.37 9.62
N LYS A 37 -20.27 26.23 9.65
CA LYS A 37 -20.21 27.42 10.53
C LYS A 37 -20.80 28.67 9.91
N LYS A 38 -20.50 28.92 8.64
CA LYS A 38 -20.83 30.17 7.95
C LYS A 38 -22.00 30.05 6.99
N GLN A 39 -22.28 28.83 6.54
CA GLN A 39 -23.32 28.49 5.56
C GLN A 39 -23.23 29.28 4.26
N ASP A 40 -22.02 29.66 3.84
CA ASP A 40 -21.80 30.44 2.62
C ASP A 40 -21.47 29.56 1.41
N LEU A 41 -21.92 29.99 0.23
CA LEU A 41 -21.71 29.27 -1.02
C LEU A 41 -20.22 29.13 -1.39
N LYS A 42 -19.38 30.11 -1.02
CA LYS A 42 -17.94 30.10 -1.34
C LYS A 42 -17.23 28.89 -0.73
N ASN A 43 -17.40 28.66 0.57
CA ASN A 43 -16.80 27.50 1.25
C ASN A 43 -17.37 26.18 0.70
N TYR A 44 -18.66 26.15 0.36
CA TYR A 44 -19.28 24.97 -0.22
C TYR A 44 -18.74 24.65 -1.62
N LEU A 45 -18.57 25.64 -2.49
CA LEU A 45 -17.98 25.47 -3.83
C LEU A 45 -16.53 25.03 -3.75
N LEU A 46 -15.70 25.64 -2.89
CA LEU A 46 -14.32 25.22 -2.66
C LEU A 46 -14.25 23.75 -2.20
N SER A 47 -15.10 23.37 -1.24
CA SER A 47 -15.24 21.98 -0.80
C SER A 47 -15.65 21.07 -1.96
N SER A 48 -16.64 21.48 -2.76
CA SER A 48 -17.17 20.70 -3.88
C SER A 48 -16.13 20.44 -4.97
N THR A 49 -15.37 21.46 -5.35
CA THR A 49 -14.26 21.33 -6.30
C THR A 49 -13.19 20.37 -5.79
N LEU A 50 -12.79 20.48 -4.53
CA LEU A 50 -11.79 19.60 -3.93
C LEU A 50 -12.30 18.15 -3.79
N TRP A 51 -13.58 17.96 -3.46
CA TRP A 51 -14.19 16.62 -3.48
C TRP A 51 -14.19 16.03 -4.89
N ALA A 52 -14.48 16.82 -5.92
CA ALA A 52 -14.42 16.35 -7.30
C ALA A 52 -13.01 15.85 -7.66
N LEU A 53 -11.97 16.63 -7.33
CA LEU A 53 -10.58 16.24 -7.57
C LEU A 53 -10.18 14.98 -6.79
N SER A 54 -10.68 14.85 -5.56
CA SER A 54 -10.46 13.66 -4.73
C SER A 54 -11.12 12.41 -5.33
N LEU A 55 -12.35 12.55 -5.83
CA LEU A 55 -13.13 11.53 -6.53
C LEU A 55 -12.46 11.10 -7.85
N SER A 56 -12.00 12.07 -8.65
CA SER A 56 -11.25 11.81 -9.88
C SER A 56 -9.92 11.11 -9.61
N SER A 57 -9.28 11.39 -8.47
CA SER A 57 -8.00 10.76 -8.11
C SER A 57 -8.15 9.29 -7.74
N LYS A 58 -9.23 8.91 -7.02
CA LYS A 58 -9.41 7.54 -6.53
C LYS A 58 -10.89 7.20 -6.37
N HIS A 59 -11.36 6.14 -7.02
CA HIS A 59 -12.77 5.70 -6.96
C HIS A 59 -13.28 5.40 -5.54
N SER A 60 -12.43 4.93 -4.62
CA SER A 60 -12.82 4.69 -3.23
C SER A 60 -13.14 5.99 -2.46
N ALA A 61 -12.88 7.15 -3.05
CA ALA A 61 -13.22 8.44 -2.46
C ALA A 61 -14.72 8.67 -2.27
N VAL A 62 -15.55 7.96 -3.05
CA VAL A 62 -17.00 7.97 -2.91
C VAL A 62 -17.43 7.72 -1.46
N PHE A 63 -16.76 6.80 -0.75
CA PHE A 63 -17.13 6.47 0.63
C PHE A 63 -16.94 7.62 1.59
N TYR A 64 -15.73 8.18 1.66
CA TYR A 64 -15.49 9.28 2.60
C TYR A 64 -16.19 10.56 2.12
N PHE A 65 -16.36 10.78 0.81
CA PHE A 65 -17.21 11.86 0.29
C PHE A 65 -18.61 11.77 0.90
N SER A 66 -19.27 10.62 0.80
CA SER A 66 -20.61 10.41 1.35
C SER A 66 -20.65 10.63 2.87
N ILE A 67 -19.70 10.06 3.61
CA ILE A 67 -19.71 10.16 5.09
C ILE A 67 -19.46 11.61 5.55
N PHE A 68 -18.57 12.35 4.90
CA PHE A 68 -18.34 13.77 5.25
C PHE A 68 -19.53 14.66 4.86
N GLN A 69 -20.20 14.40 3.73
CA GLN A 69 -21.44 15.12 3.37
C GLN A 69 -22.57 14.85 4.36
N LEU A 70 -22.73 13.59 4.81
CA LEU A 70 -23.68 13.25 5.87
C LEU A 70 -23.33 13.96 7.20
N SER A 71 -22.05 14.00 7.57
CA SER A 71 -21.59 14.76 8.73
C SER A 71 -21.92 16.25 8.59
N ALA A 72 -21.73 16.84 7.41
CA ALA A 72 -22.07 18.25 7.17
C ALA A 72 -23.58 18.53 7.23
N PHE A 73 -24.41 17.62 6.69
CA PHE A 73 -25.86 17.72 6.79
C PHE A 73 -26.36 17.64 8.24
N CYS A 74 -25.75 16.79 9.06
CA CYS A 74 -26.09 16.66 10.47
C CYS A 74 -25.63 17.86 11.33
N TRP A 75 -24.54 18.54 10.95
CA TRP A 75 -23.96 19.64 11.72
C TRP A 75 -24.30 21.05 11.23
N THR A 76 -24.84 21.21 10.02
CA THR A 76 -25.31 22.51 9.53
C THR A 76 -26.57 22.96 10.27
N GLY A 77 -26.66 24.26 10.58
CA GLY A 77 -27.87 24.87 11.14
C GLY A 77 -29.04 25.01 10.15
N ASP A 78 -28.80 24.90 8.84
CA ASP A 78 -29.80 25.09 7.78
C ASP A 78 -29.68 23.95 6.77
N LYS A 79 -30.62 23.01 6.89
CA LYS A 79 -30.70 21.80 6.05
C LYS A 79 -31.23 22.12 4.66
N LYS A 80 -32.11 23.12 4.51
CA LYS A 80 -32.67 23.51 3.21
C LYS A 80 -31.58 24.13 2.35
N LYS A 81 -30.79 25.04 2.94
CA LYS A 81 -29.66 25.66 2.25
C LYS A 81 -28.57 24.66 1.89
N PHE A 82 -28.28 23.69 2.78
CA PHE A 82 -27.40 22.58 2.44
C PHE A 82 -27.92 21.78 1.25
N ALA A 83 -29.20 21.40 1.23
CA ALA A 83 -29.79 20.65 0.12
C ALA A 83 -29.67 21.42 -1.21
N MET A 84 -29.94 22.73 -1.20
CA MET A 84 -29.78 23.59 -2.38
C MET A 84 -28.32 23.62 -2.87
N HIS A 85 -27.36 23.82 -1.97
CA HIS A 85 -25.94 23.80 -2.37
C HIS A 85 -25.47 22.42 -2.83
N PHE A 86 -25.99 21.34 -2.24
CA PHE A 86 -25.72 19.98 -2.67
C PHE A 86 -26.23 19.73 -4.10
N LEU A 87 -27.38 20.29 -4.48
CA LEU A 87 -27.87 20.24 -5.86
C LEU A 87 -26.94 20.99 -6.83
N ILE A 88 -26.32 22.11 -6.42
CA ILE A 88 -25.32 22.83 -7.22
C ILE A 88 -24.02 22.03 -7.37
N GLN A 89 -23.67 21.23 -6.37
CA GLN A 89 -22.47 20.43 -6.38
C GLN A 89 -22.51 19.29 -7.40
N ILE A 90 -23.67 18.68 -7.64
CA ILE A 90 -23.82 17.56 -8.58
C ILE A 90 -23.27 17.90 -9.99
N PRO A 91 -23.74 18.95 -10.69
CA PRO A 91 -23.21 19.31 -12.01
C PRO A 91 -21.74 19.71 -11.97
N LEU A 92 -21.27 20.33 -10.89
CA LEU A 92 -19.86 20.69 -10.73
C LEU A 92 -18.95 19.45 -10.61
N LEU A 93 -19.38 18.45 -9.83
CA LEU A 93 -18.67 17.17 -9.71
C LEU A 93 -18.60 16.47 -11.07
N ILE A 94 -19.74 16.38 -11.77
CA ILE A 94 -19.84 15.77 -13.10
C ILE A 94 -18.89 16.47 -14.08
N PHE A 95 -18.91 17.80 -14.12
CA PHE A 95 -18.06 18.60 -15.00
C PHE A 95 -16.58 18.35 -14.74
N ILE A 96 -16.13 18.43 -13.48
CA ILE A 96 -14.70 18.25 -13.14
C ILE A 96 -14.25 16.80 -13.41
N ILE A 97 -15.09 15.81 -13.10
CA ILE A 97 -14.78 14.41 -13.44
C ILE A 97 -14.62 14.27 -14.94
N ASN A 98 -15.58 14.72 -15.75
CA ASN A 98 -15.44 14.65 -17.22
C ASN A 98 -14.23 15.42 -17.76
N LEU A 99 -13.89 16.57 -17.17
CA LEU A 99 -12.69 17.32 -17.51
C LEU A 99 -11.42 16.48 -17.27
N CYS A 100 -11.34 15.74 -16.17
CA CYS A 100 -10.23 14.82 -15.91
C CYS A 100 -10.16 13.65 -16.91
N TYR A 101 -11.29 13.27 -17.50
CA TYR A 101 -11.39 12.25 -18.55
C TYR A 101 -11.39 12.86 -19.97
N GLY A 102 -11.07 14.15 -20.11
CA GLY A 102 -10.95 14.82 -21.41
C GLY A 102 -12.25 14.94 -22.21
N PHE A 103 -13.42 14.71 -21.60
CA PHE A 103 -14.72 14.64 -22.28
C PHE A 103 -14.77 13.63 -23.46
N THR A 104 -13.91 12.60 -23.45
CA THR A 104 -13.83 11.61 -24.55
C THR A 104 -14.69 10.37 -24.34
N GLU A 105 -15.14 10.14 -23.11
CA GLU A 105 -15.82 8.91 -22.71
C GLU A 105 -17.34 9.00 -22.91
N PRO A 106 -18.04 7.88 -23.17
CA PRO A 106 -19.48 7.81 -23.06
C PRO A 106 -19.94 8.19 -21.64
N VAL A 107 -20.94 9.06 -21.54
CA VAL A 107 -21.40 9.63 -20.26
C VAL A 107 -22.78 9.12 -19.81
N CYS A 108 -23.55 8.54 -20.73
CA CYS A 108 -24.83 7.88 -20.47
C CYS A 108 -24.96 6.61 -21.30
N GLY A 109 -25.41 5.51 -20.72
CA GLY A 109 -25.62 4.26 -21.44
C GLY A 109 -25.84 3.05 -20.55
N ALA A 110 -26.00 1.88 -21.17
CA ALA A 110 -26.05 0.59 -20.49
C ALA A 110 -24.63 0.06 -20.24
N PHE A 111 -23.87 0.74 -19.38
CA PHE A 111 -22.44 0.46 -19.16
C PHE A 111 -22.13 -0.85 -18.43
N PHE A 112 -23.13 -1.41 -17.73
CA PHE A 112 -22.93 -2.61 -16.91
C PHE A 112 -23.70 -3.80 -17.44
N HIS A 113 -23.02 -4.94 -17.53
CA HIS A 113 -23.66 -6.22 -17.75
C HIS A 113 -24.40 -6.70 -16.50
N ALA A 114 -25.39 -7.57 -16.69
CA ALA A 114 -26.22 -8.08 -15.59
C ALA A 114 -25.37 -8.77 -14.50
N ASP A 115 -24.31 -9.49 -14.89
CA ASP A 115 -23.46 -10.23 -13.96
C ASP A 115 -22.53 -9.30 -13.17
N GLU A 116 -22.04 -8.22 -13.78
CA GLU A 116 -21.30 -7.17 -13.08
C GLU A 116 -22.17 -6.55 -11.97
N LEU A 117 -23.43 -6.21 -12.28
CA LEU A 117 -24.36 -5.65 -11.30
C LEU A 117 -24.73 -6.64 -10.19
N LYS A 118 -24.90 -7.94 -10.50
CA LYS A 118 -25.15 -8.98 -9.49
C LYS A 118 -23.98 -9.12 -8.50
N SER A 119 -22.76 -8.85 -8.96
CA SER A 119 -21.56 -8.91 -8.13
C SER A 119 -21.42 -7.73 -7.15
N LEU A 120 -22.27 -6.71 -7.24
CA LEU A 120 -22.25 -5.54 -6.35
C LEU A 120 -23.19 -5.71 -5.14
N PRO A 121 -22.90 -5.06 -4.00
CA PRO A 121 -23.85 -4.98 -2.89
C PRO A 121 -25.15 -4.30 -3.31
N LEU A 122 -26.30 -4.72 -2.73
CA LEU A 122 -27.62 -4.18 -3.08
C LEU A 122 -27.70 -2.66 -2.99
N PHE A 123 -27.10 -2.07 -1.95
CA PHE A 123 -27.08 -0.63 -1.71
C PHE A 123 -26.25 0.15 -2.74
N VAL A 124 -25.38 -0.51 -3.52
CA VAL A 124 -24.54 0.10 -4.57
C VAL A 124 -25.15 -0.13 -5.94
N ARG A 125 -25.70 -1.33 -6.18
CA ARG A 125 -26.20 -1.79 -7.47
C ARG A 125 -27.20 -0.82 -8.11
N GLY A 126 -28.23 -0.44 -7.35
CA GLY A 126 -29.29 0.46 -7.84
C GLY A 126 -28.76 1.85 -8.20
N PRO A 127 -28.12 2.55 -7.24
CA PRO A 127 -27.55 3.87 -7.49
C PRO A 127 -26.54 3.91 -8.63
N LEU A 128 -25.66 2.91 -8.73
CA LEU A 128 -24.63 2.89 -9.78
C LEU A 128 -25.22 2.64 -11.17
N ASN A 129 -26.19 1.74 -11.28
CA ASN A 129 -26.91 1.51 -12.55
C ASN A 129 -27.76 2.72 -12.96
N LEU A 130 -28.36 3.42 -11.99
CA LEU A 130 -29.06 4.67 -12.27
C LEU A 130 -28.07 5.74 -12.75
N ALA A 131 -26.94 5.90 -12.06
CA ALA A 131 -25.90 6.86 -12.45
C ALA A 131 -25.42 6.63 -13.89
N ALA A 132 -25.19 5.38 -14.31
CA ALA A 132 -24.82 5.07 -15.70
C ALA A 132 -25.86 5.55 -16.73
N LYS A 133 -27.13 5.64 -16.35
CA LYS A 133 -28.21 6.07 -17.25
C LYS A 133 -28.42 7.58 -17.27
N ILE A 134 -28.18 8.28 -16.15
CA ILE A 134 -28.64 9.68 -15.99
C ILE A 134 -27.59 10.67 -15.49
N SER A 135 -26.44 10.24 -14.99
CA SER A 135 -25.51 11.13 -14.26
C SER A 135 -24.46 11.82 -15.12
N PHE A 136 -24.44 11.57 -16.44
CA PHE A 136 -23.43 12.11 -17.36
C PHE A 136 -21.98 11.86 -16.88
N LEU A 137 -21.73 10.76 -16.16
CA LEU A 137 -20.41 10.38 -15.68
C LEU A 137 -19.73 9.43 -16.66
N PRO A 138 -18.40 9.53 -16.86
CA PRO A 138 -17.66 8.65 -17.75
C PRO A 138 -17.88 7.17 -17.45
N GLU A 139 -18.07 6.36 -18.48
CA GLU A 139 -18.20 4.90 -18.39
C GLU A 139 -17.06 4.28 -17.57
N THR A 140 -15.82 4.61 -17.91
CA THR A 140 -14.63 4.08 -17.23
C THR A 140 -14.58 4.46 -15.74
N TYR A 141 -15.04 5.65 -15.36
CA TYR A 141 -15.12 6.06 -13.95
C TYR A 141 -16.13 5.21 -13.18
N LEU A 142 -17.33 5.02 -13.74
CA LEU A 142 -18.37 4.19 -13.13
C LEU A 142 -17.96 2.72 -13.04
N LYS A 143 -17.31 2.18 -14.09
CA LYS A 143 -16.69 0.85 -14.08
C LYS A 143 -15.59 0.72 -13.03
N GLY A 144 -14.78 1.76 -12.82
CA GLY A 144 -13.76 1.81 -11.77
C GLY A 144 -14.33 1.71 -10.35
N ILE A 145 -15.48 2.36 -10.10
CA ILE A 145 -16.22 2.20 -8.84
C ILE A 145 -16.70 0.75 -8.68
N ALA A 146 -17.37 0.18 -9.69
CA ALA A 146 -17.83 -1.20 -9.65
C ALA A 146 -16.67 -2.19 -9.41
N TYR A 147 -15.57 -2.01 -10.13
CA TYR A 147 -14.38 -2.85 -10.01
C TYR A 147 -13.77 -2.79 -8.61
N SER A 148 -13.77 -1.61 -7.96
CA SER A 148 -13.27 -1.47 -6.58
C SER A 148 -14.06 -2.34 -5.60
N PHE A 149 -15.40 -2.40 -5.74
CA PHE A 149 -16.24 -3.30 -4.94
C PHE A 149 -16.01 -4.77 -5.28
N PHE A 150 -15.95 -5.10 -6.57
CA PHE A 150 -15.69 -6.47 -7.03
C PHE A 150 -14.36 -6.99 -6.46
N HIS A 151 -13.30 -6.20 -6.58
CA HIS A 151 -11.97 -6.49 -6.07
C HIS A 151 -12.00 -6.71 -4.54
N SER A 152 -12.65 -5.81 -3.80
CA SER A 152 -12.81 -5.94 -2.35
C SER A 152 -13.63 -7.17 -1.94
N ARG A 153 -14.62 -7.60 -2.72
CA ARG A 153 -15.43 -8.80 -2.40
C ARG A 153 -14.67 -10.10 -2.68
N ARG A 154 -13.97 -10.16 -3.82
CA ARG A 154 -13.09 -11.28 -4.16
C ARG A 154 -12.01 -11.46 -3.10
N GLY A 155 -11.44 -10.33 -2.65
CA GLY A 155 -10.36 -10.28 -1.69
C GLY A 155 -9.00 -10.25 -2.38
N HIS A 156 -7.95 -10.08 -1.60
CA HIS A 156 -6.58 -9.91 -2.06
C HIS A 156 -5.63 -10.68 -1.15
N SER A 157 -4.60 -11.32 -1.70
CA SER A 157 -3.60 -12.01 -0.88
C SER A 157 -2.93 -11.03 0.07
N ALA A 158 -3.10 -11.26 1.36
CA ALA A 158 -2.61 -10.41 2.43
C ALA A 158 -1.71 -11.20 3.38
N TYR A 159 -0.83 -10.48 4.06
CA TYR A 159 0.08 -10.99 5.06
C TYR A 159 0.00 -10.18 6.35
N LEU A 160 -0.07 -10.87 7.48
CA LEU A 160 -0.05 -10.26 8.81
C LEU A 160 0.55 -11.24 9.82
N LEU A 161 1.64 -10.85 10.49
CA LEU A 161 2.26 -11.64 11.57
C LEU A 161 2.58 -13.10 11.19
N GLY A 162 3.06 -13.35 9.97
CA GLY A 162 3.32 -14.71 9.47
C GLY A 162 2.10 -15.46 8.94
N MET A 163 0.89 -14.88 9.07
CA MET A 163 -0.35 -15.45 8.57
C MET A 163 -0.69 -14.93 7.19
N TYR A 164 -1.38 -15.75 6.39
CA TYR A 164 -1.79 -15.44 5.02
C TYR A 164 -3.30 -15.54 4.93
N SER A 165 -3.93 -14.60 4.24
CA SER A 165 -5.38 -14.62 4.04
C SER A 165 -5.73 -13.88 2.76
N VAL A 166 -6.71 -14.40 2.01
CA VAL A 166 -7.35 -13.67 0.89
C VAL A 166 -8.54 -12.84 1.35
N LYS A 167 -9.05 -13.07 2.57
CA LYS A 167 -10.15 -12.31 3.16
C LYS A 167 -9.68 -11.28 4.20
N GLY A 168 -8.41 -11.34 4.58
CA GLY A 168 -7.83 -10.42 5.54
C GLY A 168 -8.25 -10.67 6.98
N TRP A 169 -8.18 -9.61 7.81
CA TRP A 169 -8.46 -9.59 9.24
C TRP A 169 -9.12 -8.27 9.64
N LEU A 170 -10.16 -8.34 10.47
CA LEU A 170 -10.87 -7.14 10.96
C LEU A 170 -9.92 -6.14 11.64
N TYR A 171 -8.89 -6.63 12.33
CA TYR A 171 -7.93 -5.80 13.07
C TYR A 171 -6.71 -5.38 12.23
N TYR A 172 -6.67 -5.68 10.93
CA TYR A 172 -5.50 -5.41 10.09
C TYR A 172 -5.11 -3.93 10.09
N PHE A 173 -6.05 -3.02 9.79
CA PHE A 173 -5.74 -1.59 9.68
C PHE A 173 -5.34 -0.96 11.02
N PRO A 174 -6.09 -1.15 12.13
CA PRO A 174 -5.64 -0.66 13.43
C PRO A 174 -4.25 -1.17 13.83
N LEU A 175 -3.97 -2.45 13.61
CA LEU A 175 -2.66 -3.03 13.91
C LEU A 175 -1.58 -2.47 12.98
N ALA A 176 -1.81 -2.41 11.68
CA ALA A 176 -0.86 -1.83 10.72
C ALA A 176 -0.57 -0.36 11.04
N MET A 177 -1.59 0.44 11.38
CA MET A 177 -1.41 1.82 11.83
C MET A 177 -0.51 1.90 13.06
N LEU A 178 -0.68 1.01 14.05
CA LEU A 178 0.16 0.96 15.24
C LEU A 178 1.61 0.56 14.92
N LEU A 179 1.81 -0.52 14.15
CA LEU A 179 3.11 -1.03 13.74
C LEU A 179 3.91 0.03 12.94
N LYS A 180 3.21 0.79 12.11
CA LYS A 180 3.77 1.77 11.19
C LYS A 180 3.88 3.17 11.78
N SER A 181 3.23 3.49 12.90
CA SER A 181 3.31 4.83 13.50
C SER A 181 4.61 5.01 14.25
N THR A 182 5.20 6.21 14.19
CA THR A 182 6.36 6.58 15.01
C THR A 182 6.03 6.52 16.50
N LEU A 183 7.01 6.27 17.36
CA LEU A 183 6.85 6.35 18.81
C LEU A 183 6.34 7.73 19.24
N ALA A 184 6.85 8.81 18.64
CA ALA A 184 6.32 10.15 18.86
C ALA A 184 4.82 10.25 18.53
N GLY A 185 4.38 9.64 17.42
CA GLY A 185 2.96 9.57 17.04
C GLY A 185 2.13 8.76 18.04
N ILE A 186 2.64 7.61 18.50
CA ILE A 186 1.97 6.75 19.49
C ILE A 186 1.83 7.48 20.83
N VAL A 187 2.87 8.16 21.31
CA VAL A 187 2.82 8.97 22.55
C VAL A 187 1.77 10.07 22.44
N LEU A 188 1.73 10.80 21.32
CA LEU A 188 0.73 11.85 21.11
C LEU A 188 -0.70 11.29 21.01
N ALA A 189 -0.87 10.13 20.38
CA ALA A 189 -2.15 9.43 20.32
C ALA A 189 -2.63 9.02 21.73
N ALA A 190 -1.75 8.43 22.53
CA ALA A 190 -2.05 8.01 23.89
C ALA A 190 -2.42 9.19 24.80
N LEU A 191 -1.62 10.27 24.78
CA LEU A 191 -1.92 11.49 25.54
C LEU A 191 -3.26 12.11 25.11
N SER A 192 -3.55 12.11 23.82
CA SER A 192 -4.81 12.66 23.31
C SER A 192 -6.01 11.81 23.69
N ALA A 193 -5.88 10.48 23.72
CA ALA A 193 -6.90 9.58 24.26
C ALA A 193 -7.14 9.83 25.76
N LEU A 194 -6.07 9.97 26.56
CA LEU A 194 -6.18 10.30 27.99
C LEU A 194 -6.84 11.66 28.23
N SER A 195 -6.59 12.63 27.34
CA SER A 195 -7.16 13.97 27.42
C SER A 195 -8.70 13.98 27.37
N VAL A 196 -9.34 12.94 26.82
CA VAL A 196 -10.82 12.83 26.75
C VAL A 196 -11.43 12.77 28.15
N LYS A 197 -10.70 12.25 29.15
CA LYS A 197 -11.16 12.20 30.55
C LYS A 197 -11.25 13.60 31.19
N SER A 198 -10.33 14.50 30.81
CA SER A 198 -10.20 15.83 31.42
C SER A 198 -10.74 16.97 30.55
N LEU A 199 -10.90 16.74 29.24
CA LEU A 199 -11.29 17.74 28.27
C LEU A 199 -12.50 17.24 27.48
N LYS A 200 -13.58 18.01 27.48
CA LYS A 200 -14.76 17.70 26.67
C LYS A 200 -14.40 17.70 25.18
N ILE A 201 -14.98 16.76 24.43
CA ILE A 201 -14.88 16.73 22.98
C ILE A 201 -15.85 17.77 22.41
N LYS A 202 -15.34 18.69 21.60
CA LYS A 202 -16.16 19.76 20.99
C LYS A 202 -16.91 19.25 19.77
N LYS A 203 -18.02 19.92 19.43
CA LYS A 203 -18.78 19.65 18.19
C LYS A 203 -17.90 19.70 16.94
N ASP A 204 -16.90 20.59 16.91
CA ASP A 204 -15.95 20.74 15.80
C ASP A 204 -15.05 19.53 15.65
N GLU A 205 -14.66 18.90 16.76
CA GLU A 205 -13.85 17.69 16.73
C GLU A 205 -14.68 16.51 16.25
N MET A 206 -15.95 16.41 16.69
CA MET A 206 -16.88 15.37 16.25
C MET A 206 -17.11 15.36 14.74
N PHE A 207 -17.10 16.54 14.11
CA PHE A 207 -17.20 16.67 12.66
C PHE A 207 -16.09 15.90 11.92
N PHE A 208 -14.90 15.75 12.51
CA PHE A 208 -13.80 14.99 11.91
C PHE A 208 -13.68 13.58 12.48
N ILE A 209 -13.92 13.39 13.77
CA ILE A 209 -13.79 12.09 14.46
C ILE A 209 -14.80 11.08 13.92
N LEU A 210 -16.07 11.47 13.79
CA LEU A 210 -17.12 10.55 13.36
C LEU A 210 -16.91 10.01 11.93
N PRO A 211 -16.68 10.86 10.90
CA PRO A 211 -16.40 10.34 9.57
C PRO A 211 -15.11 9.52 9.50
N SER A 212 -14.08 9.91 10.26
CA SER A 212 -12.81 9.15 10.33
C SER A 212 -13.02 7.76 10.96
N ALA A 213 -13.79 7.67 12.04
CA ALA A 213 -14.12 6.40 12.70
C ALA A 213 -14.98 5.51 11.79
N ALA A 214 -15.99 6.08 11.13
CA ALA A 214 -16.82 5.36 10.17
C ALA A 214 -16.00 4.84 8.98
N PHE A 215 -15.06 5.64 8.47
CA PHE A 215 -14.16 5.20 7.40
C PHE A 215 -13.21 4.09 7.86
N LEU A 216 -12.65 4.18 9.07
CA LEU A 216 -11.82 3.11 9.62
C LEU A 216 -12.62 1.81 9.77
N ILE A 217 -13.84 1.87 10.30
CA ILE A 217 -14.74 0.71 10.42
C ILE A 217 -15.04 0.12 9.04
N PHE A 218 -15.35 0.96 8.05
CA PHE A 218 -15.57 0.52 6.67
C PHE A 218 -14.33 -0.24 6.13
N MET A 219 -13.14 0.29 6.34
CA MET A 219 -11.89 -0.34 5.90
C MET A 219 -11.60 -1.64 6.67
N MET A 220 -11.91 -1.72 7.96
CA MET A 220 -11.80 -2.95 8.76
C MET A 220 -12.72 -4.07 8.24
N LEU A 221 -13.88 -3.72 7.68
CA LEU A 221 -14.81 -4.66 7.05
C LEU A 221 -14.45 -5.02 5.60
N SER A 222 -13.45 -4.34 5.01
CA SER A 222 -12.99 -4.63 3.65
C SER A 222 -11.96 -5.76 3.64
N ASN A 223 -11.96 -6.58 2.57
CA ASN A 223 -10.95 -7.64 2.39
C ASN A 223 -9.65 -7.13 1.71
N LEU A 224 -9.43 -5.81 1.63
CA LEU A 224 -8.27 -5.19 0.97
C LEU A 224 -7.17 -4.85 1.96
N ASN A 225 -6.59 -5.88 2.57
CA ASN A 225 -5.57 -5.75 3.61
C ASN A 225 -4.15 -5.76 3.03
N ILE A 226 -3.86 -4.78 2.18
CA ILE A 226 -2.62 -4.71 1.40
C ILE A 226 -1.77 -3.45 1.63
N GLY A 227 -2.11 -2.61 2.61
CA GLY A 227 -1.31 -1.43 2.89
C GLY A 227 -2.02 -0.32 3.65
N ILE A 228 -1.32 0.36 4.54
CA ILE A 228 -1.83 1.58 5.21
C ILE A 228 -2.17 2.71 4.23
N ARG A 229 -1.69 2.65 2.98
CA ARG A 229 -2.04 3.59 1.90
C ARG A 229 -3.54 3.72 1.69
N HIS A 230 -4.31 2.65 1.93
CA HIS A 230 -5.77 2.67 1.80
C HIS A 230 -6.46 3.48 2.91
N VAL A 231 -5.79 3.68 4.04
CA VAL A 231 -6.27 4.47 5.19
C VAL A 231 -5.41 5.72 5.43
N ILE A 232 -4.59 6.13 4.47
CA ILE A 232 -3.66 7.27 4.62
C ILE A 232 -4.40 8.59 4.92
N LEU A 233 -5.65 8.72 4.47
CA LEU A 233 -6.56 9.83 4.80
C LEU A 233 -6.76 10.01 6.32
N LEU A 234 -6.64 8.93 7.10
CA LEU A 234 -6.79 8.99 8.56
C LEU A 234 -5.60 9.64 9.26
N TRP A 235 -4.43 9.75 8.63
CA TRP A 235 -3.25 10.36 9.26
C TRP A 235 -3.49 11.83 9.59
N PRO A 236 -3.86 12.71 8.64
CA PRO A 236 -4.13 14.12 8.94
C PRO A 236 -5.21 14.33 10.01
N PHE A 237 -6.32 13.59 9.96
CA PHE A 237 -7.39 13.69 10.97
C PHE A 237 -6.96 13.14 12.33
N GLY A 238 -6.15 12.07 12.34
CA GLY A 238 -5.51 11.55 13.54
C GLY A 238 -4.62 12.61 14.19
N PHE A 239 -3.72 13.25 13.43
CA PHE A 239 -2.86 14.32 13.95
C PHE A 239 -3.65 15.57 14.38
N LEU A 240 -4.78 15.87 13.73
CA LEU A 240 -5.68 16.93 14.19
C LEU A 240 -6.23 16.60 15.58
N PHE A 241 -6.68 15.36 15.82
CA PHE A 241 -7.07 14.91 17.15
C PHE A 241 -5.89 14.89 18.13
N PHE A 242 -4.69 14.52 17.66
CA PHE A 242 -3.49 14.45 18.49
C PHE A 242 -3.01 15.82 18.99
N SER A 243 -3.49 16.92 18.40
CA SER A 243 -3.21 18.28 18.88
C SER A 243 -3.68 18.50 20.33
N ARG A 244 -4.63 17.70 20.83
CA ARG A 244 -5.09 17.76 22.22
C ARG A 244 -3.98 17.46 23.22
N ALA A 245 -3.00 16.62 22.87
CA ALA A 245 -1.84 16.33 23.71
C ALA A 245 -1.08 17.60 24.12
N ALA A 246 -1.11 18.67 23.29
CA ALA A 246 -0.45 19.93 23.62
C ALA A 246 -0.96 20.57 24.92
N LYS A 247 -2.20 20.26 25.35
CA LYS A 247 -2.74 20.74 26.64
C LYS A 247 -2.23 19.99 27.86
N LEU A 248 -1.71 18.77 27.66
CA LEU A 248 -1.18 17.92 28.73
C LEU A 248 0.34 18.04 28.86
N LEU A 249 1.03 18.38 27.77
CA LEU A 249 2.47 18.52 27.73
C LEU A 249 2.92 19.82 28.41
N LYS A 250 3.95 19.74 29.25
CA LYS A 250 4.54 20.87 29.98
C LYS A 250 6.06 20.90 29.81
N GLY A 251 6.66 22.06 30.08
CA GLY A 251 8.12 22.25 30.07
C GLY A 251 8.75 21.82 28.75
N ARG A 252 9.80 20.98 28.82
CA ARG A 252 10.57 20.51 27.65
C ARG A 252 9.92 19.33 26.91
N ALA A 253 8.78 18.79 27.38
CA ALA A 253 8.17 17.61 26.79
C ALA A 253 7.76 17.76 25.29
N PRO A 254 7.18 18.89 24.84
CA PRO A 254 6.91 19.09 23.41
C PRO A 254 8.18 19.04 22.56
N ALA A 255 9.27 19.66 23.03
CA ALA A 255 10.55 19.66 22.33
C ALA A 255 11.17 18.25 22.27
N ALA A 256 11.08 17.48 23.36
CA ALA A 256 11.54 16.09 23.40
C ALA A 256 10.77 15.19 22.42
N ILE A 257 9.44 15.32 22.36
CA ILE A 257 8.60 14.58 21.39
C ILE A 257 8.94 15.02 19.96
N ALA A 258 9.20 16.30 19.74
CA ALA A 258 9.61 16.78 18.42
C ALA A 258 10.97 16.25 18.00
N ALA A 259 11.96 16.26 18.91
CA ALA A 259 13.27 15.66 18.69
C ALA A 259 13.17 14.16 18.40
N LEU A 260 12.32 13.43 19.13
CA LEU A 260 12.05 12.02 18.86
C LEU A 260 11.47 11.82 17.45
N ALA A 261 10.46 12.60 17.06
CA ALA A 261 9.89 12.49 15.72
C ALA A 261 10.91 12.77 14.61
N ILE A 262 11.80 13.76 14.79
CA ILE A 262 12.89 14.07 13.86
C ILE A 262 13.87 12.90 13.81
N PHE A 263 14.28 12.39 14.96
CA PHE A 263 15.20 11.26 15.06
C PHE A 263 14.66 10.00 14.37
N GLU A 264 13.40 9.62 14.65
CA GLU A 264 12.78 8.47 14.02
C GLU A 264 12.64 8.63 12.49
N ASN A 265 12.38 9.86 12.03
CA ASN A 265 12.34 10.18 10.61
C ASN A 265 13.72 10.04 9.94
N LEU A 266 14.77 10.63 10.53
CA LEU A 266 16.13 10.59 10.01
C LEU A 266 16.69 9.16 9.98
N LEU A 267 16.36 8.33 10.98
CA LEU A 267 16.84 6.94 11.04
C LEU A 267 16.34 6.04 9.90
N ILE A 268 15.18 6.36 9.32
CA ILE A 268 14.62 5.57 8.23
C ILE A 268 14.83 6.22 6.86
N PHE A 269 15.33 7.46 6.80
CA PHE A 269 15.60 8.12 5.52
C PHE A 269 16.66 7.35 4.72
N PRO A 270 16.47 7.12 3.40
CA PRO A 270 15.32 7.51 2.56
C PRO A 270 14.22 6.42 2.43
N ASP A 271 14.35 5.29 3.13
CA ASP A 271 13.54 4.07 2.98
C ASP A 271 12.18 4.12 3.72
N TYR A 272 11.46 5.23 3.60
CA TYR A 272 10.27 5.50 4.42
C TYR A 272 9.15 4.45 4.32
N ILE A 273 8.98 3.77 3.18
CA ILE A 273 7.99 2.70 3.00
C ILE A 273 8.23 1.58 4.03
N SER A 274 9.49 1.26 4.34
CA SER A 274 9.86 0.17 5.24
C SER A 274 9.88 0.59 6.72
N HIS A 275 9.35 1.77 7.07
CA HIS A 275 9.33 2.25 8.46
C HIS A 275 8.47 1.35 9.37
N PHE A 276 9.03 0.93 10.50
CA PHE A 276 8.32 0.36 11.65
C PHE A 276 8.87 1.02 12.91
N ASN A 277 8.06 1.15 13.96
CA ASN A 277 8.55 1.73 15.20
C ASN A 277 9.66 0.89 15.85
N PHE A 278 10.55 1.56 16.60
CA PHE A 278 11.75 0.93 17.16
C PHE A 278 11.46 -0.09 18.26
N THR A 279 10.31 0.03 18.96
CA THR A 279 9.89 -0.96 19.97
C THR A 279 9.62 -2.33 19.36
N LEU A 280 9.44 -2.41 18.04
CA LEU A 280 9.24 -3.65 17.29
C LEU A 280 10.48 -4.08 16.49
N GLY A 281 11.65 -3.51 16.81
CA GLY A 281 12.90 -3.78 16.10
C GLY A 281 13.09 -3.02 14.78
N GLY A 282 12.22 -2.06 14.49
CA GLY A 282 12.35 -1.14 13.36
C GLY A 282 12.27 -1.84 11.99
N PRO A 283 12.81 -1.22 10.92
CA PRO A 283 12.70 -1.74 9.55
C PRO A 283 13.26 -3.15 9.39
N LYS A 284 14.30 -3.52 10.18
CA LYS A 284 14.96 -4.83 10.11
C LYS A 284 14.04 -6.01 10.44
N GLN A 285 13.02 -5.78 11.27
CA GLN A 285 12.06 -6.81 11.67
C GLN A 285 10.72 -6.69 10.93
N GLY A 286 10.55 -5.68 10.06
CA GLY A 286 9.30 -5.39 9.36
C GLY A 286 8.72 -6.60 8.60
N ILE A 287 9.59 -7.41 8.01
CA ILE A 287 9.24 -8.64 7.28
C ILE A 287 8.50 -9.69 8.11
N LYS A 288 8.55 -9.62 9.45
CA LYS A 288 7.78 -10.51 10.33
C LYS A 288 6.33 -10.07 10.49
N TYR A 289 6.06 -8.78 10.30
CA TYR A 289 4.80 -8.16 10.70
C TYR A 289 3.89 -7.89 9.52
N LEU A 290 4.39 -7.23 8.48
CA LEU A 290 3.63 -6.82 7.30
C LEU A 290 4.43 -7.09 6.03
N GLY A 291 3.75 -7.14 4.90
CA GLY A 291 4.34 -7.22 3.57
C GLY A 291 3.64 -6.27 2.60
N ASP A 292 3.84 -6.49 1.30
CA ASP A 292 3.30 -5.64 0.23
C ASP A 292 3.71 -4.16 0.43
N SER A 293 2.86 -3.20 0.06
CA SER A 293 3.07 -1.77 0.13
C SER A 293 3.26 -1.21 1.55
N ASN A 294 3.18 -2.04 2.59
CA ASN A 294 3.64 -1.67 3.94
C ASN A 294 5.14 -1.86 4.16
N LEU A 295 5.84 -2.61 3.31
CA LEU A 295 7.24 -2.98 3.50
C LEU A 295 8.04 -2.91 2.21
N ASP A 296 7.54 -3.49 1.13
CA ASP A 296 8.25 -3.66 -0.13
C ASP A 296 7.30 -3.46 -1.31
N TRP A 297 7.57 -2.40 -2.06
CA TRP A 297 6.96 -2.08 -3.35
C TRP A 297 8.02 -1.84 -4.44
N GLY A 298 9.23 -2.36 -4.21
CA GLY A 298 10.37 -2.24 -5.11
C GLY A 298 11.24 -1.00 -4.95
N GLN A 299 11.04 -0.23 -3.87
CA GLN A 299 11.77 1.02 -3.61
C GLN A 299 13.29 0.84 -3.47
N GLY A 300 13.77 -0.37 -3.14
CA GLY A 300 15.18 -0.66 -2.93
C GLY A 300 16.03 -0.85 -4.19
N LEU A 301 15.43 -0.73 -5.39
CA LEU A 301 16.09 -1.07 -6.65
C LEU A 301 17.32 -0.20 -6.96
N LYS A 302 17.26 1.10 -6.67
CA LYS A 302 18.41 2.02 -6.86
C LYS A 302 19.55 1.67 -5.91
N GLN A 303 19.24 1.38 -4.65
CA GLN A 303 20.22 0.96 -3.64
C GLN A 303 20.83 -0.40 -4.00
N LEU A 304 20.04 -1.32 -4.58
CA LEU A 304 20.53 -2.58 -5.13
C LEU A 304 21.57 -2.33 -6.22
N ALA A 305 21.27 -1.48 -7.21
CA ALA A 305 22.20 -1.15 -8.29
C ALA A 305 23.52 -0.58 -7.74
N GLN A 306 23.43 0.38 -6.81
CA GLN A 306 24.61 1.00 -6.19
C GLN A 306 25.47 0.01 -5.40
N TRP A 307 24.84 -0.92 -4.69
CA TRP A 307 25.57 -1.96 -3.96
C TRP A 307 26.18 -2.98 -4.91
N TRP A 308 25.43 -3.43 -5.92
CA TRP A 308 25.87 -4.40 -6.92
C TRP A 308 27.06 -3.89 -7.75
N GLU A 309 27.06 -2.59 -8.11
CA GLU A 309 28.19 -1.92 -8.74
C GLU A 309 29.45 -1.99 -7.87
N LYS A 310 29.33 -1.69 -6.56
CA LYS A 310 30.44 -1.73 -5.61
C LYS A 310 31.01 -3.12 -5.41
N GLU A 311 30.18 -4.15 -5.55
CA GLU A 311 30.61 -5.55 -5.50
C GLU A 311 31.27 -6.04 -6.80
N GLY A 312 31.41 -5.18 -7.81
CA GLY A 312 32.03 -5.54 -9.09
C GLY A 312 31.08 -6.24 -10.06
N LYS A 313 29.77 -6.02 -9.92
CA LYS A 313 28.72 -6.56 -10.81
C LYS A 313 28.77 -8.10 -11.01
N PRO A 314 28.87 -8.91 -9.95
CA PRO A 314 28.81 -10.37 -10.10
C PRO A 314 27.45 -10.82 -10.66
N PRO A 315 27.34 -12.04 -11.21
CA PRO A 315 26.07 -12.60 -11.63
C PRO A 315 24.99 -12.45 -10.56
N LEU A 316 23.86 -11.87 -10.97
CA LEU A 316 22.75 -11.54 -10.09
C LEU A 316 21.51 -12.29 -10.55
N THR A 317 20.97 -13.14 -9.70
CA THR A 317 19.60 -13.62 -9.83
C THR A 317 18.67 -12.62 -9.13
N LEU A 318 17.50 -12.34 -9.72
CA LEU A 318 16.55 -11.37 -9.18
C LEU A 318 15.14 -11.95 -9.12
N SER A 319 14.52 -11.80 -7.94
CA SER A 319 13.07 -11.91 -7.73
C SER A 319 12.56 -10.60 -7.16
N TYR A 320 11.87 -9.80 -7.97
CA TYR A 320 11.57 -8.40 -7.67
C TYR A 320 10.07 -8.10 -7.78
N PHE A 321 9.52 -7.37 -6.81
CA PHE A 321 8.08 -7.08 -6.69
C PHE A 321 7.67 -5.70 -7.23
N GLY A 322 8.60 -4.85 -7.67
CA GLY A 322 8.28 -3.47 -8.07
C GLY A 322 8.00 -3.24 -9.56
N SER A 323 7.59 -2.01 -9.87
CA SER A 323 7.30 -1.54 -11.23
C SER A 323 8.48 -0.82 -11.92
N GLY A 324 9.52 -0.42 -11.18
CA GLY A 324 10.74 0.16 -11.77
C GLY A 324 11.54 -0.85 -12.61
N SER A 325 12.17 -0.42 -13.71
CA SER A 325 13.06 -1.28 -14.53
C SER A 325 14.43 -1.43 -13.87
N PRO A 326 14.90 -2.66 -13.59
CA PRO A 326 16.28 -2.89 -13.15
C PRO A 326 17.31 -2.45 -14.20
N GLU A 327 16.99 -2.64 -15.47
CA GLU A 327 17.85 -2.31 -16.62
C GLU A 327 18.10 -0.80 -16.73
N TYR A 328 17.11 0.04 -16.37
CA TYR A 328 17.28 1.49 -16.25
C TYR A 328 18.41 1.89 -15.29
N TYR A 329 18.63 1.10 -14.23
CA TYR A 329 19.74 1.29 -13.29
C TYR A 329 21.01 0.53 -13.68
N GLY A 330 21.06 -0.04 -14.89
CA GLY A 330 22.17 -0.83 -15.39
C GLY A 330 22.28 -2.24 -14.80
N ILE A 331 21.28 -2.70 -14.04
CA ILE A 331 21.29 -4.04 -13.44
C ILE A 331 21.07 -5.08 -14.55
N ARG A 332 22.08 -5.94 -14.75
CA ARG A 332 21.93 -7.17 -15.53
C ARG A 332 21.60 -8.31 -14.57
N TYR A 333 20.52 -9.02 -14.83
CA TYR A 333 20.07 -10.09 -13.94
C TYR A 333 19.46 -11.28 -14.68
N GLN A 334 19.54 -12.44 -14.03
CA GLN A 334 18.74 -13.60 -14.34
C GLN A 334 17.44 -13.57 -13.53
N GLY A 335 16.30 -13.53 -14.21
CA GLY A 335 15.00 -13.56 -13.54
C GLY A 335 14.75 -14.91 -12.86
N CYS A 336 14.25 -14.90 -11.62
CA CYS A 336 13.69 -16.08 -10.95
C CYS A 336 12.16 -16.01 -10.94
N LEU A 337 11.49 -16.88 -10.16
CA LEU A 337 10.07 -16.73 -9.86
C LEU A 337 9.83 -15.39 -9.15
N MET A 338 8.92 -14.58 -9.68
CA MET A 338 8.58 -13.27 -9.12
C MET A 338 7.11 -12.99 -9.33
N ALA A 339 6.46 -12.48 -8.29
CA ALA A 339 5.23 -11.74 -8.47
C ALA A 339 5.65 -10.30 -8.76
N THR A 340 5.12 -9.73 -9.82
CA THR A 340 5.48 -8.39 -10.28
C THR A 340 4.28 -7.76 -10.96
N PRO A 341 4.02 -6.46 -10.76
CA PRO A 341 2.99 -5.74 -11.50
C PRO A 341 3.26 -5.64 -13.01
N VAL A 342 4.51 -5.86 -13.42
CA VAL A 342 4.96 -5.75 -14.81
C VAL A 342 5.65 -7.05 -15.20
N GLU A 343 5.22 -7.68 -16.30
CA GLU A 343 5.91 -8.85 -16.84
C GLU A 343 7.36 -8.50 -17.19
N ARG A 344 8.30 -9.34 -16.73
CA ARG A 344 9.73 -9.14 -16.95
C ARG A 344 10.41 -10.46 -17.30
N GLY A 345 11.25 -10.41 -18.32
CA GLY A 345 12.27 -11.41 -18.58
C GLY A 345 13.61 -10.89 -18.06
N GLY A 346 14.34 -11.72 -17.33
CA GLY A 346 15.78 -11.50 -17.13
C GLY A 346 16.57 -12.32 -18.14
N GLU A 347 17.79 -11.91 -18.43
CA GLU A 347 18.71 -12.61 -19.33
C GLU A 347 19.16 -13.95 -18.72
N MET A 348 19.66 -14.87 -19.53
CA MET A 348 20.42 -16.00 -18.98
C MET A 348 21.83 -15.50 -18.72
N ILE A 349 22.26 -15.49 -17.46
CA ILE A 349 23.61 -15.07 -17.10
C ILE A 349 24.43 -16.34 -16.84
N SER A 350 25.43 -16.60 -17.70
CA SER A 350 26.44 -17.62 -17.40
C SER A 350 27.35 -17.10 -16.30
N ALA A 351 27.47 -17.86 -15.22
CA ALA A 351 28.33 -17.53 -14.08
C ALA A 351 29.74 -18.09 -14.22
N GLU A 352 30.17 -18.43 -15.42
CA GLU A 352 31.50 -18.96 -15.64
C GLU A 352 32.55 -17.86 -15.37
N ASN A 353 33.22 -17.99 -14.21
CA ASN A 353 34.46 -17.31 -13.78
C ASN A 353 34.40 -16.04 -12.93
N THR A 354 33.32 -15.74 -12.18
CA THR A 354 33.32 -14.55 -11.30
C THR A 354 33.58 -14.83 -9.82
N GLY A 355 33.56 -16.09 -9.38
CA GLY A 355 33.81 -16.50 -7.98
C GLY A 355 32.72 -16.10 -6.97
N LYS A 356 31.82 -15.17 -7.32
CA LYS A 356 30.66 -14.76 -6.51
C LYS A 356 29.38 -14.75 -7.33
N GLU A 357 28.29 -15.24 -6.75
CA GLU A 357 26.94 -15.14 -7.31
C GLU A 357 25.96 -14.71 -6.22
N TYR A 358 25.11 -13.74 -6.54
CA TYR A 358 24.11 -13.22 -5.59
C TYR A 358 22.68 -13.51 -6.04
N PHE A 359 21.80 -13.71 -5.06
CA PHE A 359 20.35 -13.71 -5.24
C PHE A 359 19.73 -12.54 -4.50
N ALA A 360 19.12 -11.61 -5.25
CA ALA A 360 18.34 -10.50 -4.72
C ALA A 360 16.84 -10.84 -4.71
N LEU A 361 16.24 -10.72 -3.54
CA LEU A 361 14.86 -11.11 -3.23
C LEU A 361 14.10 -9.93 -2.60
N SER A 362 13.10 -9.41 -3.29
CA SER A 362 12.10 -8.50 -2.74
C SER A 362 11.42 -9.12 -1.52
N ALA A 363 11.26 -8.38 -0.41
CA ALA A 363 10.66 -8.86 0.83
C ALA A 363 9.27 -9.48 0.60
N THR A 364 8.46 -8.89 -0.27
CA THR A 364 7.12 -9.40 -0.61
C THR A 364 7.17 -10.76 -1.31
N ASN A 365 8.15 -10.95 -2.21
CA ASN A 365 8.38 -12.23 -2.87
C ASN A 365 9.00 -13.25 -1.90
N LEU A 366 9.93 -12.82 -1.04
CA LEU A 366 10.52 -13.65 0.01
C LEU A 366 9.47 -14.18 1.00
N GLN A 367 8.48 -13.35 1.37
CA GLN A 367 7.32 -13.77 2.13
C GLN A 367 6.36 -14.68 1.32
N GLY A 368 6.47 -14.73 0.00
CA GLY A 368 5.64 -15.57 -0.86
C GLY A 368 4.18 -15.14 -0.96
N ILE A 369 3.86 -13.86 -0.69
CA ILE A 369 2.47 -13.37 -0.59
C ILE A 369 1.65 -13.67 -1.84
N TYR A 370 2.27 -13.52 -3.00
CA TYR A 370 1.65 -13.69 -4.33
C TYR A 370 2.18 -14.89 -5.10
N LEU A 371 3.01 -15.74 -4.47
CA LEU A 371 3.70 -16.86 -5.12
C LEU A 371 3.06 -18.23 -4.82
N GLY A 372 1.84 -18.22 -4.28
CA GLY A 372 1.06 -19.41 -3.95
C GLY A 372 1.09 -19.76 -2.47
N HIS A 373 -0.07 -20.12 -1.91
CA HIS A 373 -0.26 -20.28 -0.46
C HIS A 373 0.45 -21.50 0.16
N TYR A 374 0.83 -22.50 -0.63
CA TYR A 374 1.32 -23.79 -0.12
C TYR A 374 2.79 -24.10 -0.44
N SER A 375 3.44 -23.36 -1.33
CA SER A 375 4.77 -23.74 -1.85
C SER A 375 5.94 -22.91 -1.30
N ARG A 376 5.69 -21.79 -0.58
CA ARG A 376 6.69 -20.86 0.00
C ARG A 376 8.08 -20.99 -0.65
N PRO A 377 8.21 -20.64 -1.94
CA PRO A 377 9.34 -21.08 -2.77
C PRO A 377 10.69 -20.55 -2.26
N PHE A 378 10.67 -19.49 -1.45
CA PHE A 378 11.86 -18.87 -0.87
C PHE A 378 11.96 -19.05 0.65
N GLY A 379 11.21 -19.99 1.24
CA GLY A 379 11.21 -20.22 2.69
C GLY A 379 12.59 -20.52 3.28
N TYR A 380 13.47 -21.20 2.54
CA TYR A 380 14.87 -21.41 2.92
C TYR A 380 15.61 -20.09 3.16
N PHE A 381 15.40 -19.08 2.32
CA PHE A 381 16.06 -17.78 2.42
C PHE A 381 15.59 -16.97 3.65
N LEU A 382 14.43 -17.28 4.23
CA LEU A 382 14.03 -16.72 5.53
C LEU A 382 14.82 -17.29 6.72
N SER A 383 15.40 -18.49 6.56
CA SER A 383 16.16 -19.18 7.61
C SER A 383 17.66 -18.83 7.62
N ILE A 384 18.16 -18.22 6.55
CA ILE A 384 19.56 -17.79 6.43
C ILE A 384 19.69 -16.27 6.49
N LYS A 385 20.85 -15.80 6.94
CA LYS A 385 21.12 -14.37 7.10
C LYS A 385 21.50 -13.76 5.74
N PRO A 386 20.84 -12.68 5.29
CA PRO A 386 21.25 -11.97 4.07
C PRO A 386 22.60 -11.27 4.29
N VAL A 387 23.42 -11.18 3.24
CA VAL A 387 24.68 -10.41 3.26
C VAL A 387 24.39 -8.91 3.26
N LYS A 388 23.27 -8.49 2.65
CA LYS A 388 22.84 -7.10 2.57
C LYS A 388 21.32 -7.01 2.45
N ILE A 389 20.76 -5.93 2.99
CA ILE A 389 19.38 -5.52 2.71
C ILE A 389 19.45 -4.13 2.08
N CYS A 390 19.01 -4.00 0.83
CA CYS A 390 19.00 -2.77 0.06
C CYS A 390 17.62 -2.11 0.12
N GLY A 391 17.59 -0.81 0.41
CA GLY A 391 16.35 -0.04 0.55
C GLY A 391 15.40 -0.56 1.62
N SER A 392 15.93 -1.28 2.61
CA SER A 392 15.17 -1.98 3.65
C SER A 392 14.09 -2.94 3.11
N SER A 393 14.18 -3.36 1.84
CA SER A 393 13.13 -4.13 1.16
C SER A 393 13.65 -5.23 0.22
N ILE A 394 14.90 -5.16 -0.25
CA ILE A 394 15.51 -6.19 -1.11
C ILE A 394 16.62 -6.90 -0.34
N TYR A 395 16.39 -8.18 -0.05
CA TYR A 395 17.30 -9.06 0.68
C TYR A 395 18.27 -9.72 -0.29
N ILE A 396 19.55 -9.66 0.01
CA ILE A 396 20.60 -10.19 -0.86
C ILE A 396 21.30 -11.35 -0.17
N TYR A 397 21.43 -12.46 -0.88
CA TYR A 397 22.03 -13.69 -0.42
C TYR A 397 23.21 -14.05 -1.31
N ASP A 398 24.31 -14.46 -0.71
CA ASP A 398 25.42 -15.10 -1.41
C ASP A 398 25.04 -16.56 -1.66
N ILE A 399 24.98 -16.94 -2.94
CA ILE A 399 24.60 -18.29 -3.38
C ILE A 399 25.77 -19.01 -4.06
N SER A 400 26.99 -18.46 -3.96
CA SER A 400 28.19 -18.97 -4.62
C SER A 400 28.43 -20.44 -4.27
N ASP A 401 28.43 -20.74 -2.97
CA ASP A 401 28.68 -22.08 -2.41
C ASP A 401 27.43 -22.70 -1.73
N ASP A 402 26.23 -22.27 -2.12
CA ASP A 402 24.98 -22.75 -1.52
C ASP A 402 24.25 -23.75 -2.44
N TYR A 403 24.60 -25.03 -2.33
CA TYR A 403 23.97 -26.09 -3.13
C TYR A 403 22.44 -26.18 -2.93
N LYS A 404 21.90 -25.77 -1.76
CA LYS A 404 20.45 -25.78 -1.49
C LYS A 404 19.75 -24.66 -2.25
N ALA A 405 20.33 -23.46 -2.27
CA ALA A 405 19.84 -22.37 -3.10
C ALA A 405 19.79 -22.77 -4.59
N ARG A 406 20.83 -23.49 -5.07
CA ARG A 406 20.87 -24.03 -6.44
C ARG A 406 19.76 -25.04 -6.71
N LEU A 407 19.51 -25.99 -5.81
CA LEU A 407 18.39 -26.93 -5.92
C LEU A 407 17.03 -26.23 -5.97
N ILE A 408 16.82 -25.21 -5.12
CA ILE A 408 15.59 -24.44 -5.08
C ILE A 408 15.40 -23.68 -6.41
N MET A 409 16.43 -22.98 -6.88
CA MET A 409 16.36 -22.25 -8.15
C MET A 409 16.15 -23.20 -9.34
N GLY A 410 16.85 -24.34 -9.38
CA GLY A 410 16.70 -25.36 -10.41
C GLY A 410 15.29 -25.93 -10.46
N SER A 411 14.69 -26.24 -9.31
CA SER A 411 13.31 -26.75 -9.25
C SER A 411 12.29 -25.69 -9.69
N ILE A 412 12.49 -24.42 -9.32
CA ILE A 412 11.69 -23.28 -9.80
C ILE A 412 11.78 -23.13 -11.32
N TYR A 413 12.98 -23.16 -11.88
CA TYR A 413 13.18 -23.06 -13.33
C TYR A 413 12.55 -24.23 -14.06
N HIS A 414 12.69 -25.45 -13.53
CA HIS A 414 12.08 -26.64 -14.10
C HIS A 414 10.55 -26.54 -14.11
N ALA A 415 9.94 -26.16 -12.99
CA ALA A 415 8.49 -25.99 -12.87
C ALA A 415 7.92 -24.92 -13.82
N ARG A 416 8.75 -23.96 -14.25
CA ARG A 416 8.41 -22.92 -15.22
C ARG A 416 8.76 -23.28 -16.67
N GLY A 417 9.17 -24.53 -16.94
CA GLY A 417 9.57 -24.99 -18.27
C GLY A 417 10.92 -24.46 -18.77
N GLN A 418 11.72 -23.81 -17.92
CA GLN A 418 13.02 -23.23 -18.26
C GLN A 418 14.14 -24.28 -18.13
N LYS A 419 14.09 -25.33 -18.97
CA LYS A 419 14.95 -26.53 -18.88
C LYS A 419 16.44 -26.20 -18.80
N ALA A 420 16.95 -25.36 -19.71
CA ALA A 420 18.37 -25.02 -19.74
C ALA A 420 18.86 -24.32 -18.44
N ARG A 421 18.03 -23.44 -17.85
CA ARG A 421 18.34 -22.81 -16.56
C ARG A 421 18.30 -23.82 -15.42
N ALA A 422 17.29 -24.69 -15.42
CA ALA A 422 17.17 -25.74 -14.42
C ALA A 422 18.39 -26.67 -14.41
N GLU A 423 18.79 -27.16 -15.59
CA GLU A 423 19.97 -28.01 -15.75
C GLU A 423 21.26 -27.31 -15.30
N SER A 424 21.43 -26.02 -15.61
CA SER A 424 22.57 -25.23 -15.15
C SER A 424 22.66 -25.18 -13.62
N GLU A 425 21.55 -24.85 -12.94
CA GLU A 425 21.53 -24.79 -11.47
C GLU A 425 21.71 -26.18 -10.84
N PHE A 426 21.12 -27.24 -11.40
CA PHE A 426 21.29 -28.60 -10.91
C PHE A 426 22.75 -29.10 -11.06
N ARG A 427 23.42 -28.79 -12.18
CA ARG A 427 24.86 -29.11 -12.34
C ARG A 427 25.71 -28.38 -11.31
N LYS A 428 25.44 -27.09 -11.05
CA LYS A 428 26.11 -26.33 -9.98
C LYS A 428 25.88 -26.97 -8.62
N ALA A 429 24.65 -27.40 -8.31
CA ALA A 429 24.32 -28.06 -7.05
C ALA A 429 25.13 -29.35 -6.83
N VAL A 430 25.22 -30.22 -7.84
CA VAL A 430 25.99 -31.48 -7.77
C VAL A 430 27.49 -31.21 -7.63
N LYS A 431 28.00 -30.20 -8.34
CA LYS A 431 29.41 -29.79 -8.23
C LYS A 431 29.77 -29.31 -6.82
N LEU A 432 28.87 -28.56 -6.17
CA LEU A 432 29.06 -28.09 -4.79
C LEU A 432 28.87 -29.21 -3.76
N ASN A 433 27.92 -30.12 -4.00
CA ASN A 433 27.66 -31.26 -3.13
C ASN A 433 27.15 -32.46 -3.95
N PRO A 434 27.95 -33.52 -4.14
CA PRO A 434 27.54 -34.71 -4.90
C PRO A 434 26.26 -35.39 -4.39
N SER A 435 25.91 -35.25 -3.10
CA SER A 435 24.67 -35.82 -2.56
C SER A 435 23.41 -35.18 -3.18
N ALA A 436 23.53 -34.00 -3.80
CA ALA A 436 22.46 -33.33 -4.52
C ALA A 436 21.95 -34.17 -5.70
N GLU A 437 22.79 -35.05 -6.27
CA GLU A 437 22.41 -35.90 -7.39
C GLU A 437 21.25 -36.83 -7.03
N LYS A 438 21.29 -37.44 -5.84
CA LYS A 438 20.19 -38.27 -5.33
C LYS A 438 18.91 -37.45 -5.19
N ILE A 439 19.00 -36.26 -4.58
CA ILE A 439 17.84 -35.37 -4.39
C ILE A 439 17.20 -34.99 -5.73
N ILE A 440 18.03 -34.71 -6.74
CA ILE A 440 17.55 -34.37 -8.09
C ILE A 440 16.88 -35.58 -8.74
N ARG A 441 17.47 -36.78 -8.64
CA ARG A 441 16.86 -38.02 -9.15
C ARG A 441 15.49 -38.26 -8.49
N ASP A 442 15.43 -38.18 -7.16
CA ASP A 442 14.20 -38.37 -6.38
C ASP A 442 13.11 -37.36 -6.81
N TYR A 443 13.48 -36.08 -7.00
CA TYR A 443 12.59 -35.02 -7.48
C TYR A 443 11.95 -35.30 -8.84
N PHE A 444 12.69 -35.96 -9.74
CA PHE A 444 12.19 -36.32 -11.07
C PHE A 444 11.41 -37.65 -11.08
N SER A 445 11.70 -38.58 -10.16
CA SER A 445 10.98 -39.85 -10.05
C SER A 445 9.60 -39.71 -9.42
N GLU A 446 9.40 -38.80 -8.47
CA GLU A 446 8.07 -38.56 -7.85
C GLU A 446 7.06 -37.87 -8.79
N LYS A 447 7.50 -37.43 -9.97
CA LYS A 447 6.66 -36.75 -10.99
C LYS A 447 6.33 -37.62 -12.21
N GLN A 448 6.81 -38.86 -12.26
CA GLN A 448 6.35 -39.91 -13.18
C GLN A 448 5.28 -40.75 -12.49
#